data_AF-A0A812SWL0-F1
#
_entry.id   AF-A0A812SWL0-F1
#
_cell.length_a   1.000
_cell.length_b   1.000
_cell.length_c   1.000
_cell.angle_alpha   90.00
_cell.angle_beta   90.00
_cell.angle_gamma   90.00
#
_symmetry.space_group_name_H-M   'P 1'
#
loop_
_entity.id
_entity.type
_entity.pdbx_description
1 polymer ?
#
loop_
_entity_poly.entity_id
_entity_poly.type
_entity_poly.pdbx_seq_one_letter_code
_entity_poly.pdbx_strand_id
1 'polypeptide(L)'
;MGQFYVLSSGVLLLYEQNGAGGPSVAVSYYATMEAFLNGQSDPKTFVSEQTICIGNAEGTPSLYAIDETTDELTILMHCYESKDGTAIDQQAVAVLRGFLRGSREEWEWQAKLLKVVNDWFPENGFTGKLGSRSSLQWAGRQWIIMEAQKVLDDWASWRIFLGDGLGFTRVPFDMASNSTANPVLTTFSNSSEHVAVSTFFIPSEGAVAEEVGELVHVFPLP
;
A
#
# COMPACT_ATOMS: atom_id res chain seq x y z
N MET A 1 -3.34 -7.57 6.89
CA MET A 1 -4.35 -6.47 6.83
C MET A 1 -4.90 -6.42 5.41
N GLY A 2 -6.17 -6.02 5.20
CA GLY A 2 -6.80 -5.98 3.88
C GLY A 2 -7.45 -4.62 3.60
N GLN A 3 -7.52 -4.26 2.32
CA GLN A 3 -8.12 -3.01 1.82
C GLN A 3 -9.15 -3.37 0.75
N PHE A 4 -10.28 -2.66 0.71
CA PHE A 4 -11.28 -2.86 -0.34
C PHE A 4 -11.43 -1.61 -1.20
N TYR A 5 -11.83 -1.84 -2.45
CA TYR A 5 -11.97 -0.83 -3.49
C TYR A 5 -13.30 -1.04 -4.20
N VAL A 6 -14.09 0.02 -4.30
CA VAL A 6 -15.35 0.00 -5.04
C VAL A 6 -15.05 0.33 -6.49
N LEU A 7 -15.38 -0.59 -7.38
CA LEU A 7 -15.21 -0.48 -8.82
C LEU A 7 -16.54 -0.16 -9.49
N SER A 8 -16.51 0.21 -10.76
CA SER A 8 -17.74 0.35 -11.55
C SER A 8 -18.51 -0.98 -11.68
N SER A 9 -17.78 -2.09 -11.57
CA SER A 9 -18.27 -3.44 -11.84
C SER A 9 -18.55 -4.27 -10.57
N GLY A 10 -18.06 -3.85 -9.39
CA GLY A 10 -18.13 -4.65 -8.16
C GLY A 10 -17.27 -4.11 -7.02
N VAL A 11 -16.88 -4.98 -6.09
CA VAL A 11 -15.96 -4.67 -4.98
C VAL A 11 -14.76 -5.59 -5.04
N LEU A 12 -13.57 -5.00 -4.99
CA LEU A 12 -12.30 -5.72 -4.91
C LEU A 12 -11.78 -5.66 -3.49
N LEU A 13 -11.38 -6.79 -2.92
CA LEU A 13 -10.69 -6.91 -1.64
C LEU A 13 -9.26 -7.37 -1.91
N LEU A 14 -8.29 -6.56 -1.52
CA LEU A 14 -6.86 -6.80 -1.63
C LEU A 14 -6.29 -7.06 -0.24
N TYR A 15 -5.65 -8.20 -0.02
CA TYR A 15 -5.22 -8.60 1.32
C TYR A 15 -4.00 -9.51 1.27
N GLU A 16 -3.37 -9.65 2.43
CA GLU A 16 -2.31 -10.62 2.62
C GLU A 16 -2.88 -11.99 2.97
N GLN A 17 -2.42 -13.03 2.27
CA GLN A 17 -2.69 -14.42 2.61
C GLN A 17 -1.40 -15.12 3.06
N ASN A 18 -1.44 -15.71 4.25
CA ASN A 18 -0.30 -16.47 4.78
C ASN A 18 -0.33 -17.91 4.26
N GLY A 19 0.78 -18.33 3.65
CA GLY A 19 1.00 -19.70 3.20
C GLY A 19 2.30 -20.30 3.76
N ALA A 20 2.61 -21.53 3.36
CA ALA A 20 3.82 -22.23 3.78
C ALA A 20 5.13 -21.52 3.33
N GLY A 21 5.08 -20.76 2.23
CA GLY A 21 6.19 -19.94 1.74
C GLY A 21 6.28 -18.55 2.37
N GLY A 22 5.39 -18.21 3.30
CA GLY A 22 5.24 -16.87 3.86
C GLY A 22 4.02 -16.13 3.29
N PRO A 23 3.91 -14.83 3.63
CA PRO A 23 2.87 -13.96 3.09
C PRO A 23 2.91 -13.81 1.57
N SER A 24 1.73 -13.86 0.93
CA SER A 24 1.48 -13.59 -0.49
C SER A 24 0.38 -12.55 -0.68
N VAL A 25 0.31 -11.94 -1.87
CA VAL A 25 -0.81 -11.09 -2.28
C VAL A 25 -2.03 -11.95 -2.61
N ALA A 26 -3.19 -11.57 -2.08
CA ALA A 26 -4.47 -12.15 -2.45
C ALA A 26 -5.45 -11.06 -2.88
N VAL A 27 -6.27 -11.39 -3.87
CA VAL A 27 -7.30 -10.51 -4.43
C VAL A 27 -8.60 -11.29 -4.51
N SER A 28 -9.66 -10.80 -3.89
CA SER A 28 -11.01 -11.32 -4.05
C SER A 28 -11.91 -10.29 -4.72
N TYR A 29 -12.76 -10.73 -5.63
CA TYR A 29 -13.71 -9.88 -6.34
C TYR A 29 -15.14 -10.35 -6.09
N TYR A 30 -15.98 -9.39 -5.69
CA TYR A 30 -17.40 -9.54 -5.45
C TYR A 30 -18.14 -8.75 -6.52
N ALA A 31 -19.07 -9.39 -7.24
CA ALA A 31 -19.78 -8.74 -8.34
C ALA A 31 -20.70 -7.59 -7.89
N THR A 32 -21.06 -7.52 -6.60
CA THR A 32 -21.88 -6.43 -6.04
C THR A 32 -21.43 -6.06 -4.64
N MET A 33 -21.74 -4.83 -4.22
CA MET A 33 -21.58 -4.40 -2.83
C MET A 33 -22.38 -5.29 -1.86
N GLU A 34 -23.57 -5.72 -2.25
CA GLU A 34 -24.40 -6.62 -1.45
C GLU A 34 -23.71 -7.98 -1.23
N ALA A 35 -23.11 -8.56 -2.26
CA ALA A 35 -22.35 -9.81 -2.14
C ALA A 35 -21.16 -9.67 -1.19
N PHE A 36 -20.46 -8.53 -1.23
CA PHE A 36 -19.37 -8.22 -0.32
C PHE A 36 -19.86 -8.07 1.13
N LEU A 37 -20.90 -7.25 1.36
CA LEU A 37 -21.44 -6.99 2.70
C LEU A 37 -22.09 -8.22 3.34
N ASN A 38 -22.68 -9.11 2.54
CA ASN A 38 -23.24 -10.38 3.00
C ASN A 38 -22.17 -11.47 3.19
N GLY A 39 -20.89 -11.18 2.92
CA GLY A 39 -19.80 -12.12 3.08
C GLY A 39 -19.96 -13.37 2.21
N GLN A 40 -20.29 -13.20 0.93
CA GLN A 40 -20.40 -14.32 -0.02
C GLN A 40 -19.18 -15.24 0.13
N SER A 41 -19.42 -16.53 0.36
CA SER A 41 -18.39 -17.48 0.78
C SER A 41 -17.43 -17.91 -0.33
N ASP A 42 -17.76 -17.65 -1.60
CA ASP A 42 -16.95 -18.04 -2.76
C ASP A 42 -16.86 -16.89 -3.77
N PRO A 43 -16.11 -15.82 -3.45
CA PRO A 43 -15.80 -14.77 -4.41
C PRO A 43 -14.71 -15.25 -5.37
N LYS A 44 -14.68 -14.66 -6.57
CA LYS A 44 -13.58 -14.90 -7.52
C LYS A 44 -12.28 -14.47 -6.86
N THR A 45 -11.34 -15.40 -6.68
CA THR A 45 -10.14 -15.16 -5.85
C THR A 45 -8.86 -15.56 -6.58
N PHE A 46 -7.86 -14.68 -6.49
CA PHE A 46 -6.49 -14.88 -6.93
C PHE A 46 -5.56 -14.85 -5.71
N VAL A 47 -4.54 -15.71 -5.71
CA VAL A 47 -3.44 -15.68 -4.75
C VAL A 47 -2.15 -15.76 -5.56
N SER A 48 -1.24 -14.82 -5.33
CA SER A 48 0.00 -14.73 -6.08
C SER A 48 0.95 -15.86 -5.74
N GLU A 49 1.66 -16.34 -6.76
CA GLU A 49 2.90 -17.07 -6.57
C GLU A 49 3.99 -16.10 -6.10
N GLN A 50 4.93 -16.59 -5.29
CA GLN A 50 6.12 -15.83 -4.93
C GLN A 50 7.14 -15.97 -6.04
N THR A 51 7.62 -14.84 -6.56
CA THR A 51 8.52 -14.80 -7.72
C THR A 51 9.84 -14.08 -7.44
N ILE A 52 9.89 -13.31 -6.35
CA ILE A 52 11.03 -12.48 -5.97
C ILE A 52 11.56 -12.94 -4.60
N CYS A 53 10.72 -12.88 -3.56
CA CYS A 53 11.09 -13.17 -2.18
C CYS A 53 10.67 -14.59 -1.77
N ILE A 54 11.10 -15.58 -2.56
CA ILE A 54 10.70 -16.98 -2.41
C ILE A 54 11.03 -17.49 -1.01
N GLY A 55 10.02 -18.05 -0.33
CA GLY A 55 10.16 -18.61 1.02
C GLY A 55 10.18 -17.54 2.13
N ASN A 56 9.96 -16.28 1.79
CA ASN A 56 9.84 -15.16 2.71
C ASN A 56 8.55 -14.38 2.39
N ALA A 57 8.39 -13.16 2.91
CA ALA A 57 7.20 -12.36 2.63
C ALA A 57 7.29 -11.67 1.26
N GLU A 58 6.30 -11.91 0.39
CA GLU A 58 6.03 -11.20 -0.87
C GLU A 58 4.55 -10.77 -0.84
N GLY A 59 4.22 -9.84 0.07
CA GLY A 59 2.85 -9.65 0.57
C GLY A 59 2.59 -8.26 1.17
N THR A 60 1.61 -8.18 2.09
CA THR A 60 1.04 -6.92 2.62
C THR A 60 0.74 -5.92 1.49
N PRO A 61 -0.24 -6.21 0.61
CA PRO A 61 -0.47 -5.42 -0.59
C PRO A 61 -1.14 -4.06 -0.34
N SER A 62 -0.91 -3.13 -1.25
CA SER A 62 -1.61 -1.85 -1.37
C SER A 62 -1.82 -1.55 -2.85
N LEU A 63 -2.97 -1.02 -3.22
CA LEU A 63 -3.27 -0.73 -4.61
C LEU A 63 -2.55 0.54 -5.06
N TYR A 64 -1.87 0.46 -6.20
CA TYR A 64 -1.29 1.62 -6.87
C TYR A 64 -2.30 2.24 -7.84
N ALA A 65 -2.86 1.42 -8.73
CA ALA A 65 -3.79 1.84 -9.75
C ALA A 65 -4.64 0.66 -10.24
N ILE A 66 -5.83 0.98 -10.75
CA ILE A 66 -6.72 0.05 -11.45
C ILE A 66 -7.08 0.67 -12.79
N ASP A 67 -6.87 -0.09 -13.86
CA ASP A 67 -7.43 0.18 -15.16
C ASP A 67 -8.51 -0.87 -15.45
N GLU A 68 -9.76 -0.51 -15.18
CA GLU A 68 -10.90 -1.39 -15.49
C GLU A 68 -11.06 -1.59 -17.00
N THR A 69 -10.52 -0.72 -17.87
CA THR A 69 -10.64 -0.87 -19.32
C THR A 69 -9.71 -1.94 -19.86
N THR A 70 -8.48 -2.02 -19.34
CA THR A 70 -7.49 -3.04 -19.72
C THR A 70 -7.52 -4.28 -18.81
N ASP A 71 -8.33 -4.28 -17.75
CA ASP A 71 -8.34 -5.33 -16.72
C ASP A 71 -6.96 -5.49 -16.08
N GLU A 72 -6.42 -4.39 -15.57
CA GLU A 72 -5.09 -4.33 -15.00
C GLU A 72 -5.12 -3.74 -13.58
N LEU A 73 -4.56 -4.49 -12.64
CA LEU A 73 -4.34 -4.04 -11.27
C LEU A 73 -2.84 -3.86 -11.07
N THR A 74 -2.40 -2.64 -10.75
CA THR A 74 -1.03 -2.40 -10.29
C THR A 74 -1.01 -2.38 -8.77
N ILE A 75 -0.19 -3.23 -8.16
CA ILE A 75 -0.17 -3.50 -6.73
C ILE A 75 1.24 -3.24 -6.21
N LEU A 76 1.37 -2.45 -5.14
CA LEU A 76 2.59 -2.35 -4.37
C LEU A 76 2.57 -3.40 -3.26
N MET A 77 3.71 -3.99 -2.92
CA MET A 77 3.83 -5.02 -1.87
C MET A 77 5.17 -4.94 -1.14
N HIS A 78 5.22 -5.48 0.08
CA HIS A 78 6.49 -5.79 0.73
C HIS A 78 7.14 -6.99 0.06
N CYS A 79 8.47 -6.98 0.04
CA CYS A 79 9.31 -8.10 -0.32
C CYS A 79 10.42 -8.19 0.72
N TYR A 80 10.49 -9.28 1.46
CA TYR A 80 11.55 -9.52 2.44
C TYR A 80 12.56 -10.49 1.86
N GLU A 81 13.75 -10.00 1.50
CA GLU A 81 14.85 -10.86 1.09
C GLU A 81 15.72 -11.20 2.30
N SER A 82 16.11 -12.46 2.44
CA SER A 82 17.14 -12.85 3.41
C SER A 82 18.52 -12.71 2.78
N LYS A 83 19.33 -11.80 3.30
CA LYS A 83 20.73 -11.60 2.89
C LYS A 83 21.64 -11.80 4.09
N ASP A 84 22.53 -12.78 3.99
CA ASP A 84 23.48 -13.13 5.06
C ASP A 84 22.81 -13.37 6.44
N GLY A 85 21.58 -13.91 6.42
CA GLY A 85 20.78 -14.17 7.63
C GLY A 85 20.04 -12.95 8.18
N THR A 86 20.11 -11.79 7.52
CA THR A 86 19.36 -10.58 7.85
C THR A 86 18.22 -10.38 6.87
N ALA A 87 17.00 -10.20 7.38
CA ALA A 87 15.86 -9.84 6.55
C ALA A 87 15.97 -8.36 6.15
N ILE A 88 15.98 -8.09 4.85
CA ILE A 88 15.95 -6.74 4.29
C ILE A 88 14.52 -6.48 3.83
N ASP A 89 13.92 -5.44 4.40
CA ASP A 89 12.59 -5.00 4.00
C ASP A 89 12.68 -4.14 2.75
N GLN A 90 12.06 -4.62 1.68
CA GLN A 90 12.02 -3.96 0.38
C GLN A 90 10.58 -3.80 -0.09
N GLN A 91 10.42 -2.92 -1.07
CA GLN A 91 9.16 -2.72 -1.76
C GLN A 91 9.25 -3.33 -3.16
N ALA A 92 8.15 -3.94 -3.58
CA ALA A 92 7.95 -4.48 -4.91
C ALA A 92 6.68 -3.91 -5.52
N VAL A 93 6.61 -3.98 -6.85
CA VAL A 93 5.42 -3.70 -7.63
C VAL A 93 5.06 -4.93 -8.43
N ALA A 94 3.77 -5.22 -8.50
CA ALA A 94 3.21 -6.28 -9.29
C ALA A 94 2.07 -5.77 -10.18
N VAL A 95 1.84 -6.50 -11.26
CA VAL A 95 0.74 -6.29 -12.18
C VAL A 95 -0.04 -7.59 -12.28
N LEU A 96 -1.35 -7.52 -12.04
CA LEU A 96 -2.31 -8.60 -12.27
C LEU A 96 -3.21 -8.22 -13.44
N ARG A 97 -3.23 -9.03 -14.49
CA ARG A 97 -4.04 -8.81 -15.70
C ARG A 97 -5.14 -9.86 -15.87
N GLY A 98 -6.26 -9.46 -16.47
CA GLY A 98 -7.36 -10.35 -16.83
C GLY A 98 -8.18 -10.87 -15.65
N PHE A 99 -7.89 -10.42 -14.43
CA PHE A 99 -8.52 -10.95 -13.22
C PHE A 99 -9.99 -10.55 -13.08
N LEU A 100 -10.39 -9.35 -13.46
CA LEU A 100 -11.77 -8.89 -13.29
C LEU A 100 -12.72 -9.64 -14.23
N ARG A 101 -12.33 -9.85 -15.50
CA ARG A 101 -13.20 -10.41 -16.55
C ARG A 101 -12.83 -11.80 -17.03
N GLY A 102 -11.56 -12.16 -17.07
CA GLY A 102 -11.06 -13.43 -17.61
C GLY A 102 -11.24 -14.62 -16.68
N SER A 103 -11.08 -15.83 -17.22
CA SER A 103 -10.97 -17.07 -16.46
C SER A 103 -9.56 -17.23 -15.86
N ARG A 104 -9.38 -18.19 -14.95
CA ARG A 104 -8.11 -18.40 -14.23
C ARG A 104 -6.93 -18.64 -15.16
N GLU A 105 -7.19 -19.27 -16.31
CA GLU A 105 -6.19 -19.57 -17.35
C GLU A 105 -5.71 -18.32 -18.11
N GLU A 106 -6.47 -17.23 -18.03
CA GLU A 106 -6.16 -15.94 -18.69
C GLU A 106 -5.49 -14.94 -17.74
N TRP A 107 -5.38 -15.27 -16.45
CA TRP A 107 -4.78 -14.36 -15.47
C TRP A 107 -3.27 -14.34 -15.60
N GLU A 108 -2.69 -13.14 -15.64
CA GLU A 108 -1.25 -12.95 -15.68
C GLU A 108 -0.76 -12.20 -14.45
N TRP A 109 0.26 -12.73 -13.79
CA TRP A 109 0.92 -12.09 -12.65
C TRP A 109 2.39 -11.87 -12.97
N GLN A 110 2.85 -10.64 -12.77
CA GLN A 110 4.26 -10.29 -12.88
C GLN A 110 4.64 -9.35 -11.75
N ALA A 111 5.75 -9.63 -11.08
CA ALA A 111 6.27 -8.81 -10.01
C ALA A 111 7.73 -8.44 -10.24
N LYS A 112 8.15 -7.28 -9.70
CA LYS A 112 9.55 -6.87 -9.63
C LYS A 112 9.81 -5.97 -8.42
N LEU A 113 11.07 -5.94 -7.96
CA LEU A 113 11.50 -4.97 -6.96
C LEU A 113 11.33 -3.53 -7.49
N LEU A 114 10.86 -2.65 -6.60
CA LEU A 114 10.65 -1.24 -6.90
C LEU A 114 11.92 -0.45 -6.59
N LYS A 115 12.88 -0.45 -7.54
CA LYS A 115 14.20 0.16 -7.34
C LYS A 115 14.17 1.62 -6.90
N VAL A 116 13.25 2.43 -7.44
CA VAL A 116 13.14 3.85 -7.04
C VAL A 116 12.90 4.00 -5.53
N VAL A 117 12.18 3.07 -4.90
CA VAL A 117 11.97 3.08 -3.46
C VAL A 117 13.17 2.49 -2.73
N ASN A 118 13.60 1.31 -3.18
CA ASN A 118 14.63 0.53 -2.49
C ASN A 118 16.03 1.16 -2.54
N ASP A 119 16.30 2.02 -3.52
CA ASP A 119 17.56 2.75 -3.63
C ASP A 119 17.44 4.14 -2.94
N TRP A 120 16.35 4.87 -3.17
CA TRP A 120 16.19 6.25 -2.69
C TRP A 120 16.19 6.37 -1.16
N PHE A 121 15.45 5.52 -0.44
CA PHE A 121 15.36 5.64 1.02
C PHE A 121 16.70 5.41 1.72
N PRO A 122 17.45 4.33 1.44
CA PRO A 122 18.78 4.15 2.00
C PRO A 122 19.75 5.28 1.64
N GLU A 123 19.74 5.75 0.39
CA GLU A 123 20.59 6.87 -0.06
C GLU A 123 20.27 8.19 0.68
N ASN A 124 19.04 8.35 1.15
CA ASN A 124 18.58 9.51 1.91
C ASN A 124 18.57 9.27 3.44
N GLY A 125 19.24 8.21 3.90
CA GLY A 125 19.48 7.95 5.33
C GLY A 125 18.31 7.25 6.05
N PHE A 126 17.38 6.65 5.31
CA PHE A 126 16.29 5.82 5.84
C PHE A 126 16.61 4.35 5.59
N THR A 127 17.36 3.76 6.52
CA THR A 127 17.89 2.39 6.40
C THR A 127 17.17 1.39 7.31
N GLY A 128 16.09 1.82 7.99
CA GLY A 128 15.23 0.94 8.78
C GLY A 128 14.21 0.21 7.91
N LYS A 129 13.04 -0.09 8.49
CA LYS A 129 11.92 -0.69 7.77
C LYS A 129 11.25 0.31 6.83
N LEU A 130 10.66 -0.23 5.77
CA LEU A 130 9.66 0.45 4.97
C LEU A 130 8.30 -0.04 5.48
N GLY A 131 7.22 0.67 5.22
CA GLY A 131 5.95 0.27 5.82
C GLY A 131 4.75 0.49 4.93
N SER A 132 3.66 0.84 5.59
CA SER A 132 2.39 1.19 4.98
C SER A 132 2.57 2.22 3.86
N ARG A 133 1.77 2.02 2.83
CA ARG A 133 1.72 2.88 1.65
C ARG A 133 0.32 2.95 1.10
N SER A 134 0.00 4.08 0.50
CA SER A 134 -1.25 4.34 -0.17
C SER A 134 -1.01 5.21 -1.39
N SER A 135 -1.87 5.13 -2.39
CA SER A 135 -1.68 5.82 -3.66
C SER A 135 -2.94 6.57 -4.06
N LEU A 136 -2.79 7.72 -4.73
CA LEU A 136 -3.92 8.49 -5.26
C LEU A 136 -3.60 9.11 -6.62
N GLN A 137 -4.63 9.32 -7.44
CA GLN A 137 -4.54 10.12 -8.64
C GLN A 137 -4.91 11.57 -8.33
N TRP A 138 -4.01 12.51 -8.61
CA TRP A 138 -4.27 13.94 -8.49
C TRP A 138 -3.52 14.74 -9.53
N ALA A 139 -4.20 15.75 -10.11
CA ALA A 139 -3.69 16.60 -11.18
C ALA A 139 -3.08 15.80 -12.37
N GLY A 140 -3.72 14.68 -12.73
CA GLY A 140 -3.28 13.79 -13.82
C GLY A 140 -2.00 13.01 -13.52
N ARG A 141 -1.61 12.91 -12.25
CA ARG A 141 -0.43 12.15 -11.80
C ARG A 141 -0.77 11.22 -10.66
N GLN A 142 -0.12 10.06 -10.66
CA GLN A 142 -0.21 9.10 -9.59
C GLN A 142 0.81 9.46 -8.51
N TRP A 143 0.34 9.60 -7.29
CA TRP A 143 1.16 9.88 -6.12
C TRP A 143 1.15 8.68 -5.19
N ILE A 144 2.24 8.50 -4.44
CA ILE A 144 2.39 7.50 -3.39
C ILE A 144 2.68 8.24 -2.08
N ILE A 145 1.91 7.94 -1.05
CA ILE A 145 2.29 8.25 0.33
C ILE A 145 2.83 6.98 0.97
N MET A 146 3.98 7.06 1.63
CA MET A 146 4.69 5.91 2.19
C MET A 146 5.40 6.31 3.48
N GLU A 147 5.45 5.39 4.43
CA GLU A 147 6.30 5.53 5.60
C GLU A 147 7.65 4.85 5.43
N ALA A 148 8.69 5.45 6.02
CA ALA A 148 10.01 4.85 6.13
C ALA A 148 10.61 5.15 7.49
N GLN A 149 11.32 4.18 8.03
CA GLN A 149 11.98 4.25 9.32
C GLN A 149 13.44 4.67 9.12
N LYS A 150 13.89 5.67 9.87
CA LYS A 150 15.29 6.10 9.80
C LYS A 150 16.23 5.05 10.40
N VAL A 151 15.86 4.52 11.56
CA VAL A 151 16.66 3.58 12.35
C VAL A 151 15.84 2.33 12.62
N LEU A 152 16.37 1.16 12.25
CA LEU A 152 15.69 -0.12 12.44
C LEU A 152 15.21 -0.29 13.88
N ASP A 153 13.92 -0.62 14.03
CA ASP A 153 13.23 -0.86 15.30
C ASP A 153 13.15 0.34 16.27
N ASP A 154 13.50 1.56 15.82
CA ASP A 154 13.19 2.80 16.53
C ASP A 154 11.88 3.41 16.02
N TRP A 155 10.80 3.25 16.80
CA TRP A 155 9.47 3.77 16.49
C TRP A 155 9.39 5.30 16.45
N ALA A 156 10.32 6.02 17.09
CA ALA A 156 10.39 7.49 17.01
C ALA A 156 10.95 8.00 15.67
N SER A 157 11.45 7.09 14.85
CA SER A 157 12.18 7.40 13.62
C SER A 157 11.35 7.23 12.35
N TRP A 158 10.08 6.83 12.45
CA TRP A 158 9.15 6.78 11.32
C TRP A 158 8.85 8.18 10.80
N ARG A 159 8.88 8.33 9.47
CA ARG A 159 8.51 9.55 8.76
C ARG A 159 7.64 9.19 7.56
N ILE A 160 6.73 10.09 7.22
CA ILE A 160 5.91 9.98 6.01
C ILE A 160 6.55 10.74 4.85
N PHE A 161 6.44 10.15 3.67
CA PHE A 161 6.94 10.68 2.42
C PHE A 161 5.85 10.68 1.36
N LEU A 162 5.90 11.69 0.51
CA LEU A 162 5.11 11.78 -0.70
C LEU A 162 6.05 11.60 -1.90
N GLY A 163 5.71 10.69 -2.81
CA GLY A 163 6.47 10.42 -4.02
C GLY A 163 5.63 10.47 -5.27
N ASP A 164 6.28 10.77 -6.39
CA ASP A 164 5.70 10.91 -7.74
C ASP A 164 6.18 9.81 -8.71
N GLY A 165 6.85 8.79 -8.17
CA GLY A 165 7.46 7.71 -8.94
C GLY A 165 8.88 7.99 -9.43
N LEU A 166 9.39 9.21 -9.29
CA LEU A 166 10.78 9.58 -9.58
C LEU A 166 11.61 9.80 -8.32
N GLY A 167 10.97 10.24 -7.24
CA GLY A 167 11.59 10.39 -5.93
C GLY A 167 10.57 10.67 -4.85
N PHE A 168 11.07 11.07 -3.68
CA PHE A 168 10.26 11.31 -2.50
C PHE A 168 10.60 12.65 -1.86
N THR A 169 9.61 13.24 -1.20
CA THR A 169 9.80 14.36 -0.29
C THR A 169 9.14 14.04 1.04
N ARG A 170 9.74 14.48 2.15
CA ARG A 170 9.16 14.28 3.47
C ARG A 170 7.91 15.16 3.62
N VAL A 171 6.82 14.59 4.09
CA VAL A 171 5.61 15.36 4.41
C VAL A 171 5.87 16.19 5.67
N PRO A 172 5.71 17.53 5.62
CA PRO A 172 5.89 18.38 6.79
C PRO A 172 4.61 18.37 7.63
N PHE A 173 4.64 17.70 8.78
CA PHE A 173 3.59 17.85 9.79
C PHE A 173 3.95 18.99 10.74
N ASP A 174 2.98 19.85 11.00
CA ASP A 174 3.06 20.87 12.06
C ASP A 174 2.48 20.29 13.35
N MET A 175 3.31 19.58 14.08
CA MET A 175 2.95 18.87 15.32
C MET A 175 4.15 18.81 16.27
N ALA A 176 3.91 18.61 17.57
CA ALA A 176 4.98 18.50 18.55
C ALA A 176 5.69 17.13 18.51
N SER A 177 4.96 16.08 18.13
CA SER A 177 5.49 14.72 18.01
C SER A 177 6.42 14.59 16.81
N ASN A 178 7.43 13.75 16.96
CA ASN A 178 8.46 13.58 15.96
C ASN A 178 8.23 12.37 15.05
N SER A 179 7.21 11.55 15.27
CA SER A 179 6.99 10.30 14.54
C SER A 179 5.57 10.20 13.99
N THR A 180 5.45 9.75 12.75
CA THR A 180 4.19 9.54 12.04
C THR A 180 4.31 8.29 11.18
N ALA A 181 3.28 7.45 11.22
CA ALA A 181 3.27 6.10 10.65
C ALA A 181 1.89 5.76 10.04
N ASN A 182 1.79 4.59 9.42
CA ASN A 182 0.57 4.00 8.85
C ASN A 182 -0.28 4.95 8.02
N PRO A 183 0.27 5.58 6.95
CA PRO A 183 -0.50 6.49 6.14
C PRO A 183 -1.58 5.73 5.36
N VAL A 184 -2.82 6.19 5.48
CA VAL A 184 -3.92 5.84 4.57
C VAL A 184 -4.41 7.11 3.92
N LEU A 185 -4.66 7.07 2.62
CA LEU A 185 -5.07 8.23 1.86
C LEU A 185 -6.21 7.85 0.91
N THR A 186 -7.27 8.64 0.93
CA THR A 186 -8.43 8.48 0.05
C THR A 186 -8.92 9.83 -0.42
N THR A 187 -9.66 9.87 -1.52
CA THR A 187 -10.32 11.08 -2.01
C THR A 187 -11.82 10.94 -1.89
N PHE A 188 -12.47 12.06 -1.63
CA PHE A 188 -13.91 12.17 -1.59
C PHE A 188 -14.32 13.32 -2.51
N SER A 189 -15.27 13.06 -3.40
CA SER A 189 -15.83 14.05 -4.31
C SER A 189 -17.34 14.08 -4.19
N ASN A 190 -17.92 15.27 -4.03
CA ASN A 190 -19.35 15.53 -4.18
C ASN A 190 -19.55 16.70 -5.16
N SER A 191 -20.80 17.15 -5.38
CA SER A 191 -21.10 18.22 -6.34
C SER A 191 -20.51 19.60 -5.99
N SER A 192 -19.98 19.78 -4.78
CA SER A 192 -19.44 21.05 -4.27
C SER A 192 -17.99 20.97 -3.79
N GLU A 193 -17.45 19.77 -3.56
CA GLU A 193 -16.19 19.57 -2.87
C GLU A 193 -15.43 18.39 -3.47
N HIS A 194 -14.14 18.59 -3.66
CA HIS A 194 -13.17 17.54 -3.91
C HIS A 194 -12.12 17.64 -2.82
N VAL A 195 -12.02 16.63 -1.97
CA VAL A 195 -11.10 16.61 -0.84
C VAL A 195 -10.32 15.32 -0.84
N ALA A 196 -9.15 15.36 -0.25
CA ALA A 196 -8.43 14.18 0.16
C ALA A 196 -8.46 14.07 1.69
N VAL A 197 -8.61 12.85 2.17
CA VAL A 197 -8.62 12.51 3.58
C VAL A 197 -7.47 11.55 3.81
N SER A 198 -6.60 11.90 4.75
CA SER A 198 -5.51 11.04 5.17
C SER A 198 -5.63 10.71 6.65
N THR A 199 -5.28 9.49 7.01
CA THR A 199 -5.01 9.13 8.40
C THR A 199 -3.54 8.80 8.59
N PHE A 200 -3.03 9.11 9.78
CA PHE A 200 -1.68 8.77 10.22
C PHE A 200 -1.74 8.30 11.67
N PHE A 201 -0.94 7.31 12.03
CA PHE A 201 -0.72 6.91 13.40
C PHE A 201 0.46 7.69 13.98
N ILE A 202 0.32 8.15 15.22
CA ILE A 202 1.36 8.83 15.99
C ILE A 202 1.83 7.86 17.09
N PRO A 203 2.97 7.17 16.90
CA PRO A 203 3.50 6.23 17.88
C PRO A 203 3.81 6.92 19.21
N SER A 204 3.62 6.21 20.32
CA SER A 204 3.94 6.75 21.65
C SER A 204 5.42 7.11 21.80
N GLU A 205 6.27 6.32 21.16
CA GLU A 205 7.70 6.49 21.04
C GLU A 205 7.99 7.71 20.16
N GLY A 206 8.21 8.86 20.78
CA GLY A 206 8.48 10.11 20.08
C GLY A 206 7.30 11.08 20.01
N ALA A 207 6.20 10.77 20.70
CA ALA A 207 5.05 11.65 20.82
C ALA A 207 4.96 12.36 22.18
N VAL A 208 4.31 13.53 22.16
CA VAL A 208 3.80 14.14 23.39
C VAL A 208 2.48 13.44 23.77
N ALA A 209 2.18 13.35 25.07
CA ALA A 209 1.10 12.51 25.59
C ALA A 209 -0.27 12.82 24.96
N GLU A 210 -0.51 14.08 24.59
CA GLU A 210 -1.75 14.58 24.01
C GLU A 210 -1.92 14.25 22.53
N GLU A 211 -0.86 13.85 21.83
CA GLU A 211 -0.86 13.59 20.39
C GLU A 211 -0.82 12.09 20.04
N VAL A 212 -0.64 11.20 21.02
CA VAL A 212 -0.61 9.74 20.79
C VAL A 212 -1.93 9.26 20.23
N GLY A 213 -1.89 8.48 19.14
CA GLY A 213 -3.08 7.86 18.54
C GLY A 213 -3.20 8.12 17.05
N GLU A 214 -4.39 8.50 16.59
CA GLU A 214 -4.67 8.72 15.17
C GLU A 214 -4.84 10.21 14.87
N LEU A 215 -4.11 10.67 13.85
CA LEU A 215 -4.29 11.95 13.19
C LEU A 215 -5.15 11.75 11.94
N VAL A 216 -6.25 12.49 11.84
CA VAL A 216 -7.06 12.59 10.62
C VAL A 216 -6.87 13.98 10.04
N HIS A 217 -6.53 14.05 8.76
CA HIS A 217 -6.36 15.31 8.05
C HIS A 217 -7.21 15.34 6.79
N VAL A 218 -7.94 16.44 6.59
CA VAL A 218 -8.74 16.69 5.38
C VAL A 218 -8.15 17.90 4.68
N PHE A 219 -7.77 17.73 3.42
CA PHE A 219 -7.23 18.80 2.61
C PHE A 219 -8.07 18.98 1.34
N PRO A 220 -8.46 20.23 1.01
CA PRO A 220 -9.17 20.51 -0.23
C PRO A 220 -8.24 20.22 -1.42
N LEU A 221 -8.78 19.54 -2.42
CA LEU A 221 -8.15 19.40 -3.71
C LEU A 221 -8.75 20.46 -4.65
N PRO A 222 -7.91 21.16 -5.44
CA PRO A 222 -8.40 22.13 -6.42
C PRO A 222 -9.27 21.51 -7.51
#